data_AF-A0A5C8AA68-F1
#
_entry.id   AF-A0A5C8AA68-F1
#
_cell.length_a   1.000
_cell.length_b   1.000
_cell.length_c   1.000
_cell.angle_alpha   90.00
_cell.angle_beta   90.00
_cell.angle_gamma   90.00
#
_symmetry.space_group_name_H-M   'P 1'
#
loop_
_entity.id
_entity.type
_entity.pdbx_description
1 polymer ?
#
loop_
_entity_poly.entity_id
_entity_poly.type
_entity_poly.pdbx_seq_one_letter_code
_entity_poly.pdbx_strand_id
1 'polypeptide(L)'
;MQNYKNHLRLNPAHHFVLTPLATIIFVWSIILAFDCSVALSYRIITVIATTSLLMTAFIARVYAIKNQDRIIRLEMRQRYFEMTGTSFSAKEKQLKLSQIIALRFASDEELLSLMERAIAEKLSSKEIKLAITDWQADYHRV
;
A
#
# COMPACT_ATOMS: atom_id res chain seq x y z
N MET A 1 -18.20 -3.17 9.48
CA MET A 1 -18.08 -1.91 8.70
C MET A 1 -16.66 -1.37 8.83
N GLN A 2 -16.02 -1.03 7.71
CA GLN A 2 -14.71 -0.37 7.69
C GLN A 2 -14.91 1.15 7.86
N ASN A 3 -13.98 1.83 8.54
CA ASN A 3 -13.94 3.28 8.72
C ASN A 3 -12.48 3.73 8.87
N TYR A 4 -12.27 5.04 9.05
CA TYR A 4 -10.93 5.61 9.24
C TYR A 4 -10.09 4.89 10.32
N LYS A 5 -10.70 4.39 11.41
CA LYS A 5 -9.98 3.75 12.52
C LYS A 5 -9.54 2.32 12.22
N ASN A 6 -10.24 1.57 11.37
CA ASN A 6 -9.98 0.15 11.12
C ASN A 6 -9.72 -0.21 9.64
N HIS A 7 -9.44 0.79 8.80
CA HIS A 7 -9.22 0.56 7.37
C HIS A 7 -7.92 -0.17 7.02
N LEU A 8 -6.97 -0.25 7.95
CA LEU A 8 -5.70 -0.96 7.74
C LEU A 8 -5.95 -2.47 7.74
N ARG A 9 -5.45 -3.17 6.72
CA ARG A 9 -5.56 -4.62 6.58
C ARG A 9 -4.20 -5.26 6.63
N LEU A 10 -4.05 -6.25 7.50
CA LEU A 10 -2.85 -7.06 7.60
C LEU A 10 -3.18 -8.44 7.04
N ASN A 11 -2.40 -8.91 6.07
CA ASN A 11 -2.45 -10.32 5.66
C ASN A 11 -1.72 -11.18 6.70
N PRO A 12 -2.42 -12.12 7.37
CA PRO A 12 -1.83 -12.98 8.39
C PRO A 12 -0.58 -13.73 7.93
N ALA A 13 -0.64 -14.36 6.75
CA ALA A 13 0.45 -15.17 6.22
C ALA A 13 1.70 -14.32 5.90
N HIS A 14 1.51 -13.09 5.42
CA HIS A 14 2.65 -12.21 5.15
C HIS A 14 3.21 -11.63 6.45
N HIS A 15 2.39 -10.95 7.24
CA HIS A 15 2.87 -10.11 8.35
C HIS A 15 3.21 -10.90 9.62
N PHE A 16 2.55 -12.03 9.86
CA PHE A 16 2.73 -12.80 11.10
C PHE A 16 3.44 -14.13 10.89
N VAL A 17 3.67 -14.56 9.64
CA VAL A 17 4.39 -15.80 9.33
C VAL A 17 5.62 -15.53 8.47
N LEU A 18 5.46 -15.10 7.22
CA LEU A 18 6.57 -14.96 6.28
C LEU A 18 7.59 -13.91 6.73
N THR A 19 7.16 -12.70 7.07
CA THR A 19 8.07 -11.62 7.46
C THR A 19 8.83 -11.96 8.75
N PRO A 20 8.18 -12.39 9.86
CA PRO A 20 8.92 -12.76 11.07
C PRO A 20 9.88 -13.94 10.85
N LEU A 21 9.43 -14.99 10.14
CA LEU A 21 10.26 -16.17 9.89
C LEU A 21 11.49 -15.80 9.04
N ALA A 22 11.30 -15.04 7.97
CA ALA A 22 12.40 -14.59 7.12
C ALA A 22 13.39 -13.70 7.90
N THR A 23 12.90 -12.84 8.79
CA THR A 23 13.76 -12.04 9.68
C THR A 23 14.53 -12.91 10.66
N ILE A 24 13.90 -13.90 11.29
CA ILE A 24 14.58 -14.82 12.23
C ILE A 24 15.71 -15.58 11.53
N ILE A 25 15.42 -16.16 10.35
CA ILE A 25 16.42 -16.95 9.60
C ILE A 25 17.56 -16.04 9.11
N PHE A 26 17.27 -14.78 8.75
CA PHE A 26 18.31 -13.81 8.38
C PHE A 26 19.18 -13.39 9.57
N VAL A 27 18.59 -13.13 10.74
CA VAL A 27 19.39 -12.83 11.95
C VAL A 27 20.26 -14.03 12.32
N TRP A 28 19.71 -15.24 12.23
CA TRP A 28 20.46 -16.47 12.45
C TRP A 28 21.62 -16.62 11.46
N SER A 29 21.43 -16.31 10.17
CA SER A 29 22.50 -16.38 9.17
C SER A 29 23.63 -15.39 9.44
N ILE A 30 23.32 -14.21 10.00
CA ILE A 30 24.33 -13.25 10.45
C ILE A 30 25.14 -13.82 11.62
N ILE A 31 24.47 -14.41 12.63
CA ILE A 31 25.16 -15.02 13.79
C ILE A 31 26.10 -16.13 13.29
N LEU A 32 25.59 -17.02 12.43
CA LEU A 32 26.33 -18.13 11.84
C LEU A 32 27.53 -17.66 11.01
N ALA A 33 27.48 -16.47 10.40
CA ALA A 33 28.58 -15.95 9.60
C ALA A 33 29.88 -15.78 10.41
N PHE A 34 29.76 -15.54 11.73
CA PHE A 34 30.89 -15.40 12.65
C PHE A 34 31.33 -16.71 13.30
N ASP A 35 30.63 -17.83 13.07
CA ASP A 35 31.01 -19.13 13.63
C ASP A 35 32.10 -19.80 12.78
N CYS A 36 33.34 -19.75 13.27
CA CYS A 36 34.50 -20.35 12.61
C CYS A 36 34.50 -21.88 12.61
N SER A 37 33.65 -22.54 13.41
CA SER A 37 33.51 -24.00 13.39
C SER A 37 32.79 -24.51 12.13
N VAL A 38 32.10 -23.61 11.43
CA VAL A 38 31.27 -23.93 10.26
C VAL A 38 32.03 -23.64 8.96
N ALA A 39 31.88 -24.54 7.98
CA ALA A 39 32.49 -24.40 6.66
C ALA A 39 32.16 -23.02 6.03
N LEU A 40 33.18 -22.37 5.46
CA LEU A 40 33.05 -21.04 4.85
C LEU A 40 32.00 -21.02 3.74
N SER A 41 31.96 -22.08 2.91
CA SER A 41 30.96 -22.24 1.84
C SER A 41 29.53 -22.23 2.39
N TYR A 42 29.28 -22.92 3.49
CA TYR A 42 27.96 -22.97 4.13
C TYR A 42 27.55 -21.60 4.68
N ARG A 43 28.47 -20.88 5.33
CA ARG A 43 28.22 -19.52 5.84
C ARG A 43 27.81 -18.55 4.71
N ILE A 44 28.60 -18.53 3.63
CA ILE A 44 28.34 -17.65 2.48
C ILE A 44 27.00 -17.99 1.82
N ILE A 45 26.75 -19.27 1.53
CA ILE A 45 25.50 -19.71 0.89
C ILE A 45 24.29 -19.35 1.76
N THR A 46 24.38 -19.54 3.07
CA THR A 46 23.26 -19.26 3.99
C THR A 46 22.95 -17.76 4.03
N VAL A 47 23.96 -16.89 4.09
CA VAL A 47 23.76 -15.43 4.06
C VAL A 47 23.15 -14.99 2.73
N ILE A 48 23.67 -15.47 1.60
CA ILE A 48 23.15 -15.12 0.27
C ILE A 48 21.70 -15.60 0.11
N ALA A 49 21.40 -16.85 0.48
CA ALA A 49 20.06 -17.42 0.34
C ALA A 49 19.03 -16.66 1.18
N THR A 50 19.36 -16.35 2.43
CA THR A 50 18.45 -15.64 3.35
C THR A 50 18.25 -14.18 2.95
N THR A 51 19.31 -13.50 2.50
CA THR A 51 19.20 -12.16 1.91
C THR A 51 18.33 -12.17 0.66
N SER A 52 18.52 -13.15 -0.22
CA SER A 52 17.71 -13.29 -1.44
C SER A 52 16.24 -13.51 -1.12
N LEU A 53 15.92 -14.37 -0.15
CA LEU A 53 14.55 -14.60 0.32
C LEU A 53 13.88 -13.32 0.84
N LEU A 54 14.58 -12.56 1.69
CA LEU A 54 14.08 -11.29 2.20
C LEU A 54 13.84 -10.27 1.09
N MET A 55 14.80 -10.14 0.17
CA MET A 55 14.70 -9.25 -0.98
C MET A 55 13.52 -9.62 -1.88
N THR A 56 13.32 -10.91 -2.16
CA THR A 56 12.17 -11.39 -2.94
C THR A 56 10.85 -11.01 -2.28
N ALA A 57 10.70 -11.25 -0.97
CA ALA A 57 9.49 -10.89 -0.24
C ALA A 57 9.22 -9.37 -0.26
N PHE A 58 10.28 -8.56 -0.11
CA PHE A 58 10.18 -7.11 -0.15
C PHE A 58 9.82 -6.58 -1.54
N ILE A 59 10.51 -7.04 -2.59
CA ILE A 59 10.28 -6.61 -3.98
C ILE A 59 8.86 -7.00 -4.42
N ALA A 60 8.41 -8.21 -4.09
CA ALA A 60 7.03 -8.64 -4.38
C ALA A 60 6.00 -7.71 -3.74
N ARG A 61 6.24 -7.25 -2.50
CA ARG A 61 5.35 -6.29 -1.83
C ARG A 61 5.36 -4.93 -2.53
N VAL A 62 6.53 -4.43 -2.94
CA VAL A 62 6.64 -3.16 -3.68
C VAL A 62 5.88 -3.22 -5.00
N TYR A 63 6.01 -4.32 -5.76
CA TYR A 63 5.28 -4.50 -7.02
C TYR A 63 3.77 -4.56 -6.81
N ALA A 64 3.30 -5.27 -5.79
CA ALA A 64 1.89 -5.33 -5.44
C ALA A 64 1.32 -3.95 -5.10
N ILE A 65 2.03 -3.15 -4.29
CA ILE A 65 1.61 -1.78 -3.93
C ILE A 65 1.56 -0.89 -5.17
N LYS A 66 2.59 -0.91 -6.02
CA LYS A 66 2.62 -0.13 -7.25
C LYS A 66 1.49 -0.52 -8.20
N ASN A 67 1.16 -1.80 -8.30
CA ASN A 67 0.04 -2.26 -9.12
C ASN A 67 -1.31 -1.78 -8.56
N GLN A 68 -1.52 -1.90 -7.24
CA GLN A 68 -2.70 -1.37 -6.57
C GLN A 68 -2.87 0.13 -6.81
N ASP A 69 -1.80 0.91 -6.68
CA ASP A 69 -1.86 2.37 -6.88
C ASP A 69 -2.20 2.75 -8.33
N ARG A 70 -1.76 1.95 -9.32
CA ARG A 70 -2.15 2.12 -10.72
C ARG A 70 -3.63 1.79 -10.94
N ILE A 71 -4.11 0.71 -10.33
CA ILE A 71 -5.52 0.30 -10.41
C ILE A 71 -6.42 1.36 -9.77
N ILE A 72 -6.10 1.84 -8.56
CA ILE A 72 -6.88 2.89 -7.87
C ILE A 72 -6.98 4.15 -8.75
N ARG A 73 -5.90 4.54 -9.41
CA ARG A 73 -5.93 5.68 -10.33
C ARG A 73 -6.86 5.45 -11.51
N LEU A 74 -6.89 4.24 -12.08
CA LEU A 74 -7.80 3.89 -13.17
C LEU A 74 -9.26 3.85 -12.69
N GLU A 75 -9.53 3.24 -11.54
CA GLU A 75 -10.85 3.24 -10.90
C GLU A 75 -11.37 4.66 -10.69
N MET A 76 -10.53 5.54 -10.13
CA MET A 76 -10.89 6.95 -9.91
C MET A 76 -11.11 7.72 -11.22
N ARG A 77 -10.33 7.45 -12.26
CA ARG A 77 -10.54 8.04 -13.60
C ARG A 77 -11.88 7.60 -14.18
N GLN A 78 -12.19 6.31 -14.11
CA GLN A 78 -13.43 5.73 -14.63
C GLN A 78 -14.63 6.27 -13.86
N ARG A 79 -14.60 6.20 -12.52
CA ARG A 79 -15.67 6.69 -11.64
C ARG A 79 -15.96 8.18 -11.85
N TYR A 80 -14.92 9.00 -11.98
CA TYR A 80 -15.10 10.43 -12.30
C TYR A 80 -15.71 10.65 -13.69
N PHE A 81 -15.31 9.86 -14.69
CA PHE A 81 -15.87 9.94 -16.04
C PHE A 81 -17.34 9.52 -16.06
N GLU A 82 -17.73 8.46 -15.34
CA GLU A 82 -19.13 8.01 -15.22
C GLU A 82 -20.02 9.07 -14.57
N MET A 83 -19.54 9.78 -13.56
CA MET A 83 -20.32 10.82 -12.87
C MET A 83 -20.41 12.13 -13.66
N THR A 84 -19.36 12.52 -14.40
CA THR A 84 -19.26 13.87 -14.99
C THR A 84 -19.29 13.90 -16.52
N GLY A 85 -19.09 12.75 -17.17
CA GLY A 85 -18.87 12.65 -18.62
C GLY A 85 -17.53 13.24 -19.11
N THR A 86 -16.64 13.67 -18.20
CA THR A 86 -15.39 14.35 -18.56
C THR A 86 -14.14 13.63 -18.05
N SER A 87 -12.99 13.87 -18.69
CA SER A 87 -11.73 13.24 -18.29
C SER A 87 -11.25 13.74 -16.92
N PHE A 88 -10.87 12.81 -16.04
CA PHE A 88 -10.26 13.10 -14.73
C PHE A 88 -8.88 13.77 -14.82
N SER A 89 -8.24 13.81 -15.99
CA SER A 89 -6.85 14.25 -16.18
C SER A 89 -6.55 15.64 -15.61
N ALA A 90 -7.51 16.57 -15.67
CA ALA A 90 -7.32 17.93 -15.15
C ALA A 90 -7.30 17.98 -13.62
N LYS A 91 -8.14 17.17 -12.96
CA LYS A 91 -8.21 17.07 -11.50
C LYS A 91 -7.07 16.22 -10.96
N GLU A 92 -6.70 15.15 -11.67
CA GLU A 92 -5.58 14.29 -11.30
C GLU A 92 -4.26 15.05 -11.17
N LYS A 93 -3.98 16.01 -12.06
CA LYS A 93 -2.76 16.83 -11.99
C LYS A 93 -2.68 17.73 -10.75
N GLN A 94 -3.83 18.04 -10.14
CA GLN A 94 -3.94 18.89 -8.96
C GLN A 94 -3.88 18.09 -7.66
N LEU A 95 -4.00 16.76 -7.74
CA LEU A 95 -4.06 15.86 -6.60
C LEU A 95 -2.81 14.98 -6.52
N LYS A 96 -2.29 14.82 -5.31
CA LYS A 96 -1.29 13.80 -4.99
C LYS A 96 -1.94 12.42 -5.01
N LEU A 97 -1.17 11.39 -5.36
CA LEU A 97 -1.63 9.99 -5.33
C LEU A 97 -2.25 9.61 -3.97
N SER A 98 -1.68 10.07 -2.86
CA SER A 98 -2.21 9.81 -1.52
C SER A 98 -3.59 10.44 -1.27
N GLN A 99 -3.88 11.60 -1.89
CA GLN A 99 -5.20 12.23 -1.85
C GLN A 99 -6.20 11.45 -2.70
N ILE A 100 -5.80 11.01 -3.90
CA ILE A 100 -6.63 10.16 -4.77
C ILE A 100 -7.00 8.85 -4.06
N ILE A 101 -6.04 8.20 -3.39
CA ILE A 101 -6.28 7.00 -2.59
C ILE A 101 -7.23 7.28 -1.42
N ALA A 102 -7.18 8.47 -0.82
CA ALA A 102 -8.10 8.86 0.25
C ALA A 102 -9.53 9.08 -0.28
N LEU A 103 -9.67 9.79 -1.40
CA LEU A 103 -10.95 10.11 -2.01
C LEU A 103 -11.74 8.88 -2.44
N ARG A 104 -11.09 7.76 -2.78
CA ARG A 104 -11.81 6.54 -3.19
C ARG A 104 -12.78 6.01 -2.12
N PHE A 105 -12.51 6.32 -0.84
CA PHE A 105 -13.35 5.88 0.28
C PHE A 105 -14.62 6.72 0.42
N ALA A 106 -14.77 7.82 -0.33
CA ALA A 106 -15.97 8.65 -0.31
C ALA A 106 -17.06 8.03 -1.20
N SER A 107 -18.33 8.24 -0.86
CA SER A 107 -19.48 7.86 -1.71
C SER A 107 -19.60 8.75 -2.94
N ASP A 108 -20.38 8.32 -3.94
CA ASP A 108 -20.56 9.10 -5.19
C ASP A 108 -21.18 10.48 -4.93
N GLU A 109 -22.04 10.58 -3.91
CA GLU A 109 -22.77 11.80 -3.56
C GLU A 109 -21.84 12.92 -3.04
N GLU A 110 -20.80 12.56 -2.28
CA GLU A 110 -19.87 13.54 -1.69
C GLU A 110 -18.52 13.64 -2.41
N LEU A 111 -18.22 12.72 -3.34
CA LEU A 111 -16.90 12.62 -3.97
C LEU A 111 -16.48 13.90 -4.71
N LEU A 112 -17.36 14.44 -5.56
CA LEU A 112 -17.02 15.61 -6.37
C LEU A 112 -16.79 16.85 -5.49
N SER A 113 -17.67 17.10 -4.52
CA SER A 113 -17.57 18.26 -3.62
C SER A 113 -16.34 18.14 -2.70
N LEU A 114 -16.09 16.95 -2.13
CA LEU A 114 -14.92 16.69 -1.30
C LEU A 114 -13.61 16.83 -2.08
N MET A 115 -13.61 16.43 -3.35
CA MET A 115 -12.46 16.58 -4.23
C MET A 115 -12.16 18.04 -4.54
N GLU A 116 -13.16 18.85 -4.92
CA GLU A 116 -12.97 20.28 -5.13
C GLU A 116 -12.42 20.97 -3.88
N ARG A 117 -12.99 20.63 -2.72
CA ARG A 117 -12.53 21.11 -1.43
C ARG A 117 -11.08 20.69 -1.15
N ALA A 118 -10.73 19.43 -1.43
CA ALA A 118 -9.36 18.93 -1.25
C ALA A 118 -8.34 19.67 -2.11
N ILE A 119 -8.72 20.08 -3.32
CA ILE A 119 -7.90 20.88 -4.22
C ILE A 119 -7.77 22.32 -3.71
N ALA A 120 -8.90 22.96 -3.39
CA ALA A 120 -8.95 24.36 -2.97
C ALA A 120 -8.23 24.60 -1.64
N GLU A 121 -8.52 23.76 -0.64
CA GLU A 121 -7.97 23.86 0.72
C GLU A 121 -6.62 23.13 0.88
N LYS A 122 -6.15 22.44 -0.18
CA LYS A 122 -4.93 21.61 -0.16
C LYS A 122 -4.92 20.57 0.96
N LEU A 123 -6.07 19.92 1.20
CA LEU A 123 -6.26 18.95 2.27
C LEU A 123 -5.29 17.78 2.17
N SER A 124 -4.69 17.37 3.27
CA SER A 124 -3.92 16.13 3.37
C SER A 124 -4.81 14.90 3.19
N SER A 125 -4.21 13.76 2.84
CA SER A 125 -4.93 12.47 2.75
C SER A 125 -5.63 12.08 4.06
N LYS A 126 -5.09 12.53 5.21
CA LYS A 126 -5.70 12.34 6.52
C LYS A 126 -6.95 13.18 6.69
N GLU A 127 -6.89 14.47 6.34
CA GLU A 127 -8.03 15.39 6.43
C GLU A 127 -9.16 14.97 5.49
N ILE A 128 -8.83 14.54 4.27
CA ILE A 128 -9.82 13.98 3.32
C ILE A 128 -10.55 12.80 3.96
N LYS A 129 -9.81 11.83 4.51
CA LYS A 129 -10.42 10.64 5.15
C LYS A 129 -11.29 10.99 6.37
N LEU A 130 -10.95 12.06 7.09
CA LEU A 130 -11.74 12.52 8.24
C LEU A 130 -13.00 13.30 7.83
N ALA A 131 -13.00 13.87 6.63
CA ALA A 131 -14.13 14.63 6.09
C ALA A 131 -15.19 13.74 5.39
N ILE A 132 -14.88 12.46 5.12
CA ILE A 132 -15.81 11.48 4.54
C ILE A 132 -16.93 11.18 5.53
N THR A 133 -18.18 11.38 5.11
CA THR A 133 -19.35 11.10 5.94
C THR A 133 -19.95 9.74 5.61
N ASP A 134 -19.92 9.33 4.34
CA ASP A 134 -20.36 8.01 3.88
C ASP A 134 -19.17 7.19 3.35
N TRP A 135 -18.66 6.31 4.22
CA TRP A 135 -17.43 5.55 3.96
C TRP A 135 -17.67 4.29 3.14
N GLN A 136 -17.10 4.27 1.94
CA GLN A 136 -17.07 3.12 1.04
C GLN A 136 -15.86 2.22 1.33
N ALA A 137 -16.12 1.07 1.94
CA ALA A 137 -15.09 0.15 2.37
C ALA A 137 -14.38 -0.55 1.20
N ASP A 138 -13.04 -0.61 1.25
CA ASP A 138 -12.24 -1.39 0.32
C ASP A 138 -11.84 -2.73 0.96
N TYR A 139 -12.47 -3.80 0.47
CA TYR A 139 -12.22 -5.18 0.91
C TYR A 139 -11.13 -5.91 0.11
N HIS A 140 -10.59 -5.30 -0.94
CA HIS A 140 -9.65 -5.95 -1.86
C HIS A 140 -8.20 -5.55 -1.61
N ARG A 141 -7.95 -4.42 -0.94
CA ARG A 141 -6.58 -3.99 -0.62
C ARG A 141 -6.04 -4.62 0.66
N VAL A 142 -4.78 -5.05 0.58
CA VAL A 142 -3.93 -5.57 1.66
C VAL A 142 -2.58 -4.89 1.59
#